data_AF-A0A6V8CXP3-F1
#
_entry.id   AF-A0A6V8CXP3-F1
#
_cell.length_a   1.000
_cell.length_b   1.000
_cell.length_c   1.000
_cell.angle_alpha   90.00
_cell.angle_beta   90.00
_cell.angle_gamma   90.00
#
_symmetry.space_group_name_H-M   'P 1'
#
loop_
_entity.id
_entity.type
_entity.pdbx_description
1 polymer ?
#
loop_
_entity_poly.entity_id
_entity_poly.type
_entity_poly.pdbx_seq_one_letter_code
_entity_poly.pdbx_strand_id
1 'polypeptide(L)' 'MATCGACQTEVPADSESCPNCGVSFSGVVEDNLGECGACSALVALDSKTCPQCGVLFVHDDVVAVLADWMTSTGLDVET' A
#
# COMPACT_ATOMS: atom_id res chain seq x y z
N MET A 1 -4.63 -26.86 -3.05
CA MET A 1 -5.04 -26.25 -1.77
C MET A 1 -3.95 -25.28 -1.35
N ALA A 2 -4.32 -24.10 -0.89
CA ALA A 2 -3.42 -23.07 -0.36
C ALA A 2 -3.91 -22.65 1.03
N THR A 3 -3.04 -22.07 1.85
CA THR A 3 -3.41 -21.54 3.16
C THR A 3 -3.63 -20.03 3.04
N CYS A 4 -4.78 -19.54 3.47
CA CYS A 4 -5.08 -18.10 3.50
C CYS A 4 -4.13 -17.39 4.48
N GLY A 5 -3.33 -16.43 4.00
CA GLY A 5 -2.36 -15.71 4.84
C GLY A 5 -2.97 -14.78 5.91
N ALA A 6 -4.27 -14.49 5.82
CA ALA A 6 -4.95 -13.62 6.79
C ALA A 6 -5.55 -14.40 7.98
N CYS A 7 -6.14 -15.56 7.73
CA CYS A 7 -6.88 -16.33 8.75
C CYS A 7 -6.43 -17.78 8.88
N GLN A 8 -5.39 -18.20 8.15
CA GLN A 8 -4.77 -19.53 8.17
C GLN A 8 -5.70 -20.70 7.82
N THR A 9 -6.88 -20.43 7.23
CA THR A 9 -7.81 -21.45 6.75
C THR A 9 -7.34 -22.03 5.41
N GLU A 10 -7.55 -23.33 5.19
CA GLU A 10 -7.31 -23.97 3.89
C GLU A 10 -8.34 -23.48 2.87
N VAL A 11 -7.84 -23.04 1.71
CA VAL A 11 -8.63 -22.54 0.60
C VAL A 11 -8.27 -23.26 -0.71
N PRO A 12 -9.23 -23.49 -1.61
CA PRO A 12 -8.93 -23.91 -2.98
C PRO A 12 -7.95 -22.92 -3.63
N ALA A 13 -6.96 -23.44 -4.36
CA ALA A 13 -5.86 -22.62 -4.89
C ALA A 13 -6.30 -21.65 -6.00
N ASP A 14 -7.46 -21.90 -6.58
CA ASP A 14 -8.15 -21.13 -7.61
C ASP A 14 -9.22 -20.18 -7.05
N SER A 15 -9.35 -20.07 -5.72
CA SER A 15 -10.29 -19.15 -5.11
C SER A 15 -9.84 -17.70 -5.34
N GLU A 16 -10.77 -16.81 -5.71
CA GLU A 16 -10.51 -15.37 -5.79
C GLU A 16 -10.59 -14.67 -4.43
N SER A 17 -11.20 -15.32 -3.42
CA SER A 17 -11.29 -14.81 -2.05
C SER A 17 -11.39 -15.95 -1.04
N CYS A 18 -11.05 -15.69 0.22
CA CYS A 18 -11.19 -16.65 1.30
C CYS A 18 -12.66 -16.76 1.74
N PRO A 19 -13.31 -17.93 1.65
CA PRO A 19 -14.70 -18.10 2.05
C PRO A 19 -14.94 -17.96 3.56
N ASN A 20 -13.88 -17.99 4.38
CA ASN A 20 -13.98 -17.84 5.83
C ASN A 20 -13.91 -16.36 6.27
N CYS A 21 -12.89 -15.62 5.83
CA CYS A 21 -12.67 -14.24 6.28
C CYS A 21 -12.99 -13.17 5.23
N GLY A 22 -13.29 -13.55 3.99
CA GLY A 22 -13.65 -12.63 2.92
C GLY A 22 -12.49 -11.85 2.30
N VAL A 23 -11.22 -12.11 2.68
CA VAL A 23 -10.08 -11.44 2.05
C VAL A 23 -9.97 -11.86 0.59
N SER A 24 -9.84 -10.88 -0.30
CA SER A 24 -9.65 -11.12 -1.73
C SER A 24 -8.19 -11.43 -2.03
N PHE A 25 -7.97 -12.42 -2.89
CA PHE A 25 -6.66 -12.72 -3.45
C PHE A 25 -6.52 -11.92 -4.75
N SER A 26 -6.20 -10.64 -4.60
CA SER A 26 -5.68 -9.85 -5.70
C SER A 26 -4.39 -10.54 -6.13
N GLY A 27 -4.39 -11.19 -7.30
CA GLY A 27 -3.28 -12.02 -7.76
C GLY A 27 -1.93 -11.31 -7.68
N VAL A 28 -0.84 -12.08 -7.85
CA VAL A 28 0.52 -11.54 -7.99
C VAL A 28 0.55 -10.50 -9.13
N VAL A 29 0.37 -9.24 -8.77
CA VAL A 29 0.68 -8.11 -9.61
C VAL A 29 2.21 -8.04 -9.66
N GLU A 30 2.77 -8.00 -10.87
CA GLU A 30 4.21 -7.81 -11.06
C GLU A 30 4.68 -6.49 -10.43
N ASP A 31 3.76 -5.53 -10.29
CA ASP A 31 3.95 -4.26 -9.63
C ASP A 31 3.70 -4.35 -8.12
N ASN A 32 4.59 -3.75 -7.33
CA ASN A 32 4.40 -3.64 -5.89
C ASN A 32 3.27 -2.64 -5.60
N LEU A 33 2.07 -3.16 -5.34
CA LEU A 33 0.89 -2.38 -4.97
C LEU A 33 0.63 -2.47 -3.46
N GLY A 34 0.18 -1.36 -2.87
CA GLY A 34 -0.38 -1.28 -1.53
C GLY A 34 -1.85 -0.92 -1.55
N GLU A 35 -2.60 -1.38 -0.55
CA GLU A 35 -4.01 -1.01 -0.39
C GLU A 35 -4.13 0.37 0.31
N CYS A 36 -4.93 1.26 -0.27
CA CYS A 36 -5.25 2.53 0.35
C CYS A 36 -6.15 2.32 1.58
N GLY A 37 -5.66 2.63 2.78
CA GLY A 37 -6.43 2.49 4.02
C GLY A 37 -7.69 3.36 4.14
N ALA A 38 -7.93 4.30 3.20
CA ALA A 38 -9.12 5.16 3.19
C ALA A 38 -10.24 4.66 2.27
N CYS A 39 -9.91 4.04 1.14
CA CYS A 39 -10.91 3.61 0.14
C CYS A 39 -10.70 2.20 -0.42
N SER A 40 -9.71 1.45 0.09
CA SER A 40 -9.34 0.10 -0.33
C SER A 40 -8.90 -0.06 -1.80
N ALA A 41 -8.65 1.05 -2.51
CA ALA A 41 -8.06 0.98 -3.83
C ALA A 41 -6.61 0.46 -3.76
N LEU A 42 -6.21 -0.40 -4.70
CA LEU A 42 -4.82 -0.77 -4.89
C LEU A 42 -4.07 0.39 -5.57
N VAL A 43 -2.97 0.82 -4.99
CA VAL A 43 -2.16 1.96 -5.42
C VAL A 43 -0.69 1.56 -5.44
N ALA A 44 0.11 2.08 -6.36
CA ALA A 44 1.55 1.84 -6.38
C ALA A 44 2.20 2.32 -5.06
N LEU A 45 3.12 1.51 -4.50
CA LEU A 45 3.76 1.81 -3.21
C LEU A 45 4.59 3.10 -3.22
N ASP A 46 5.06 3.54 -4.38
CA ASP A 46 5.82 4.78 -4.55
C ASP A 46 4.94 6.02 -4.70
N SER A 47 3.62 5.84 -4.86
CA SER A 47 2.67 6.94 -4.97
C SER A 47 2.62 7.74 -3.66
N LYS A 48 2.61 9.07 -3.75
CA LYS A 48 2.48 9.97 -2.58
C LYS A 48 1.02 10.28 -2.22
N THR A 49 0.09 9.89 -3.08
CA THR A 49 -1.34 10.17 -2.93
C THR A 49 -2.16 9.07 -3.59
N CYS A 50 -3.34 8.77 -3.06
CA CYS A 50 -4.29 7.87 -3.70
C CYS A 50 -4.98 8.57 -4.89
N PRO A 51 -4.86 8.08 -6.13
CA PRO A 51 -5.51 8.70 -7.29
C PRO A 51 -7.04 8.54 -7.29
N GLN A 52 -7.57 7.63 -6.48
CA GLN A 52 -9.02 7.38 -6.38
C GLN A 52 -9.72 8.31 -5.39
N CYS A 53 -9.12 8.59 -4.23
CA CYS A 53 -9.77 9.35 -3.16
C CYS A 53 -9.01 10.60 -2.69
N GLY A 54 -7.80 10.84 -3.20
CA GLY A 54 -7.03 12.06 -2.94
C GLY A 54 -6.33 12.13 -1.58
N VAL A 55 -6.35 11.07 -0.77
CA VAL A 55 -5.61 11.06 0.51
C VAL A 55 -4.10 11.04 0.27
N LEU A 56 -3.35 11.78 1.08
CA LEU A 56 -1.90 11.72 1.12
C LEU A 56 -1.43 10.55 1.98
N PHE A 57 -0.39 9.85 1.52
CA PHE A 57 0.24 8.80 2.30
C PHE A 57 1.35 9.38 3.18
N VAL A 58 1.30 9.07 4.48
CA VAL A 58 2.33 9.46 5.44
C VAL A 58 3.33 8.31 5.53
N HIS A 59 4.61 8.61 5.28
CA HIS A 59 5.69 7.64 5.41
C HIS A 59 6.11 7.53 6.88
N ASP A 60 6.53 6.34 7.33
CA ASP A 60 6.95 6.13 8.73
C ASP A 60 8.13 7.01 9.15
N ASP A 61 8.99 7.39 8.20
CA ASP A 61 10.11 8.31 8.42
C ASP A 61 9.82 9.67 7.78
N VAL A 62 8.91 10.42 8.42
CA VAL A 62 8.51 11.75 7.96
C VAL A 62 9.70 12.72 7.91
N VAL A 63 10.69 12.56 8.79
CA VAL A 63 11.86 13.44 8.87
C VAL A 63 12.77 13.25 7.67
N ALA A 64 13.07 12.00 7.29
CA ALA A 64 13.86 11.72 6.09
C ALA A 64 13.17 12.23 4.82
N VAL A 65 11.86 12.01 4.68
CA VAL A 65 11.10 12.48 3.52
C VAL A 65 11.09 14.01 3.41
N LEU A 66 10.96 14.71 4.55
CA LEU A 66 11.02 16.18 4.57
C LEU A 66 12.43 16.69 4.24
N ALA A 67 13.48 16.04 4.75
CA ALA A 67 14.86 16.39 4.45
C ALA A 67 15.18 16.24 2.96
N ASP A 68 14.77 15.14 2.34
CA ASP A 68 14.89 14.91 0.90
C ASP A 68 14.14 15.97 0.10
N TRP A 69 12.91 16.29 0.51
CA TRP A 69 12.11 17.32 -0.16
C TRP A 69 12.76 18.71 -0.07
N MET A 70 13.24 19.13 1.11
CA MET A 70 13.93 20.41 1.29
C MET A 70 15.19 20.49 0.41
N THR A 71 15.97 19.41 0.38
CA THR A 71 17.16 19.30 -0.49
C THR A 71 16.78 19.40 -1.97
N SER A 72 15.71 18.72 -2.40
CA SER A 72 15.26 18.73 -3.79
C SER A 72 14.69 20.09 -4.24
N THR A 73 14.14 20.86 -3.32
CA THR A 73 13.52 22.17 -3.59
C THR A 73 14.46 23.34 -3.33
N GLY A 74 15.66 23.08 -2.80
CA GLY A 74 16.62 24.13 -2.46
C GLY A 74 16.17 25.03 -1.31
N LEU A 75 15.26 24.55 -0.46
CA LEU A 75 14.92 25.22 0.79
C LEU A 75 16.01 24.94 1.82
N ASP A 76 16.88 25.92 2.04
CA ASP A 76 17.85 25.90 3.13
C ASP A 76 17.30 26.71 4.31
N VAL A 77 17.48 26.22 5.53
CA VAL A 77 17.11 26.94 6.76
C VAL A 77 18.37 27.67 7.21
N GLU A 78 18.45 28.98 6.94
CA GLU A 78 19.56 29.79 7.47
C GLU A 78 19.53 29.71 9.01
N THR A 79 20.56 29.08 9.58
CA THR A 79 20.75 28.90 11.03
C THR A 79 21.20 30.18 11.71
#